data_AF-A0A1I2H6N7-F1
#
_entry.id   AF-A0A1I2H6N7-F1
#
_cell.length_a   1.000
_cell.length_b   1.000
_cell.length_c   1.000
_cell.angle_alpha   90.00
_cell.angle_beta   90.00
_cell.angle_gamma   90.00
#
_symmetry.space_group_name_H-M   'P 1'
#
loop_
_entity.id
_entity.type
_entity.pdbx_description
1 polymer ?
#
loop_
_entity_poly.entity_id
_entity_poly.type
_entity_poly.pdbx_seq_one_letter_code
_entity_poly.pdbx_strand_id
1 'polypeptide(L)'
;MSYKLSLNFTEIETKLLLVRRSDKPYSETFDEFGFLKEQAIPKVEWPGMSINLLGAKFKPGDIKYIQTSSSAEPWKGESVKYADLIKNITIKEDVIPIYFWYEDMNAKSFPYERPKDQVQKLMLESLGYSATELAKSDFVKLKGTTSIEHAPTKSNYWHVELEMKHADGTLFVRKDTKKGWAGKAAQAVSDIISVKAFSDLTIGNEVYRIEKKNYLLNK
;
A
#
# COMPACT_ATOMS: atom_id res chain seq x y z
N MET A 1 -21.34 -6.10 -19.28
CA MET A 1 -19.87 -6.22 -19.28
C MET A 1 -19.45 -6.66 -17.89
N SER A 2 -18.47 -7.56 -17.78
CA SER A 2 -18.00 -8.09 -16.50
C SER A 2 -16.57 -7.61 -16.24
N TYR A 3 -16.26 -7.25 -14.99
CA TYR A 3 -14.90 -6.85 -14.60
C TYR A 3 -14.00 -8.08 -14.42
N LYS A 4 -12.69 -7.91 -14.60
CA LYS A 4 -11.69 -8.92 -14.20
C LYS A 4 -11.62 -9.01 -12.68
N LEU A 5 -11.32 -10.19 -12.13
CA LEU A 5 -11.17 -10.38 -10.68
C LEU A 5 -9.96 -9.61 -10.12
N SER A 6 -8.87 -9.60 -10.88
CA SER A 6 -7.65 -8.87 -10.57
C SER A 6 -7.13 -8.13 -11.81
N LEU A 7 -6.42 -7.04 -11.59
CA LEU A 7 -5.66 -6.33 -12.61
C LEU A 7 -4.21 -6.82 -12.59
N ASN A 8 -3.66 -7.11 -13.77
CA ASN A 8 -2.23 -7.27 -13.92
C ASN A 8 -1.61 -5.91 -14.28
N PHE A 9 -0.98 -5.26 -13.30
CA PHE A 9 -0.39 -3.93 -13.52
C PHE A 9 0.78 -3.94 -14.49
N THR A 10 1.47 -5.07 -14.69
CA THR A 10 2.57 -5.15 -15.66
C THR A 10 2.10 -5.16 -17.11
N GLU A 11 0.81 -5.41 -17.36
CA GLU A 11 0.20 -5.39 -18.70
C GLU A 11 -0.37 -4.01 -19.07
N ILE A 12 -0.34 -3.04 -18.15
CA ILE A 12 -0.89 -1.70 -18.41
C ILE A 12 0.23 -0.80 -18.93
N GLU A 13 0.11 -0.40 -20.20
CA GLU A 13 1.13 0.38 -20.92
C GLU A 13 1.21 1.85 -20.50
N THR A 14 0.20 2.35 -19.77
CA THR A 14 0.14 3.74 -19.31
C THR A 14 0.66 3.88 -17.90
N LYS A 15 1.12 5.09 -17.57
CA LYS A 15 1.48 5.42 -16.19
C LYS A 15 0.27 5.27 -15.28
N LEU A 16 0.48 4.54 -14.19
CA LEU A 16 -0.53 4.30 -13.18
C LEU A 16 -0.35 5.28 -12.03
N LEU A 17 -1.44 5.95 -11.69
CA LEU A 17 -1.49 6.92 -10.63
C LEU A 17 -2.30 6.37 -9.47
N LEU A 18 -1.77 6.53 -8.26
CA LEU A 18 -2.37 6.07 -7.02
C LEU A 18 -2.79 7.28 -6.18
N VAL A 19 -3.88 7.13 -5.42
CA VAL A 19 -4.33 8.15 -4.48
C VAL A 19 -4.76 7.54 -3.15
N ARG A 20 -4.27 8.14 -2.07
CA ARG A 20 -4.73 7.92 -0.71
C ARG A 20 -5.35 9.20 -0.17
N ARG A 21 -6.31 9.09 0.75
CA ARG A 21 -6.78 10.25 1.51
C ARG A 21 -5.99 10.42 2.80
N SER A 22 -5.70 11.66 3.17
CA SER A 22 -5.40 12.06 4.53
C SER A 22 -6.67 12.60 5.18
N ASP A 23 -6.90 12.16 6.41
CA ASP A 23 -7.98 12.62 7.26
C ASP A 23 -7.62 13.89 8.05
N LYS A 24 -6.39 14.39 7.86
CA LYS A 24 -5.80 15.55 8.54
C LYS A 24 -5.87 16.80 7.65
N PRO A 25 -5.77 18.00 8.24
CA PRO A 25 -5.59 19.24 7.48
C PRO A 25 -4.36 19.18 6.56
N TYR A 26 -4.34 20.05 5.54
CA TYR A 26 -3.21 20.13 4.60
C TYR A 26 -1.88 20.37 5.33
N SER A 27 -1.86 21.31 6.28
CA SER A 27 -0.66 21.65 7.08
C SER A 27 -0.17 20.52 8.00
N GLU A 28 -0.97 19.49 8.25
CA GLU A 28 -0.55 18.29 8.99
C GLU A 28 -0.20 17.13 8.07
N THR A 29 -0.62 17.20 6.81
CA THR A 29 -0.35 16.18 5.79
C THR A 29 0.94 16.51 5.05
N PHE A 30 1.10 17.76 4.62
CA PHE A 30 2.26 18.25 3.86
C PHE A 30 3.01 19.32 4.64
N ASP A 31 4.32 19.42 4.41
CA ASP A 31 5.15 20.52 4.89
C ASP A 31 5.06 21.77 4.00
N GLU A 32 5.79 22.81 4.37
CA GLU A 32 5.81 24.09 3.65
C GLU A 32 6.37 23.99 2.23
N PHE A 33 7.09 22.91 1.92
CA PHE A 33 7.64 22.62 0.59
C PHE A 33 6.74 21.66 -0.22
N GLY A 34 5.61 21.22 0.36
CA GLY A 34 4.66 20.31 -0.28
C GLY A 34 5.06 18.83 -0.20
N PHE A 35 6.06 18.47 0.63
CA PHE A 35 6.41 17.06 0.87
C PHE A 35 5.50 16.44 1.94
N LEU A 36 5.21 15.14 1.78
CA LEU A 36 4.41 14.41 2.75
C LEU A 36 5.16 14.31 4.08
N LYS A 37 4.51 14.76 5.16
CA LYS A 37 5.07 14.66 6.51
C LYS A 37 5.14 13.20 6.95
N GLU A 38 6.22 12.85 7.64
CA GLU A 38 6.47 11.49 8.15
C GLU A 38 5.29 10.97 9.01
N GLN A 39 4.72 11.85 9.82
CA GLN A 39 3.57 11.55 10.69
C GLN A 39 2.21 11.60 9.99
N ALA A 40 2.14 11.95 8.70
CA ALA A 40 0.88 12.02 7.96
C ALA A 40 0.24 10.63 7.85
N ILE A 41 1.06 9.59 7.65
CA ILE A 41 0.64 8.19 7.57
C ILE A 41 1.20 7.41 8.78
N PRO A 42 0.35 6.91 9.69
CA PRO A 42 0.80 6.12 10.83
C PRO A 42 1.57 4.85 10.41
N LYS A 43 2.62 4.52 11.18
CA LYS A 43 3.48 3.33 10.93
C LYS A 43 2.71 2.03 10.74
N VAL A 44 1.63 1.87 11.50
CA VAL A 44 0.78 0.67 11.48
C VAL A 44 0.02 0.47 10.17
N GLU A 45 -0.14 1.54 9.38
CA GLU A 45 -0.90 1.51 8.14
C GLU A 45 -0.06 1.11 6.94
N TRP A 46 1.28 1.23 6.99
CA TRP A 46 2.15 0.90 5.84
C TRP A 46 1.97 -0.54 5.35
N PRO A 47 1.97 -1.59 6.21
CA PRO A 47 1.63 -2.93 5.76
C PRO A 47 0.15 -3.02 5.36
N GLY A 48 -0.12 -3.35 4.11
CA GLY A 48 -1.46 -3.42 3.55
C GLY A 48 -2.12 -2.05 3.40
N MET A 49 -1.37 -0.95 3.25
CA MET A 49 -1.98 0.39 3.20
C MET A 49 -3.05 0.47 2.11
N SER A 50 -4.26 0.93 2.47
CA SER A 50 -5.38 1.09 1.54
C SER A 50 -5.17 2.29 0.62
N ILE A 51 -5.24 2.07 -0.69
CA ILE A 51 -5.00 3.08 -1.72
C ILE A 51 -6.02 2.87 -2.86
N ASN A 52 -6.20 3.86 -3.71
CA ASN A 52 -7.05 3.77 -4.89
C ASN A 52 -6.24 4.00 -6.16
N LEU A 53 -6.58 3.26 -7.21
CA LEU A 53 -6.03 3.41 -8.54
C LEU A 53 -6.84 4.44 -9.33
N LEU A 54 -6.17 5.49 -9.80
CA LEU A 54 -6.74 6.51 -10.69
C LEU A 54 -6.57 6.14 -12.17
N GLY A 55 -7.28 6.88 -13.02
CA GLY A 55 -7.14 6.80 -14.48
C GLY A 55 -8.16 5.89 -15.16
N ALA A 56 -9.09 5.30 -14.43
CA ALA A 56 -10.22 4.57 -15.00
C ALA A 56 -11.56 5.24 -14.68
N LYS A 57 -12.41 4.58 -13.89
CA LYS A 57 -13.68 5.17 -13.42
C LYS A 57 -13.55 5.88 -12.06
N PHE A 58 -12.52 5.58 -11.27
CA PHE A 58 -12.24 6.30 -10.03
C PHE A 58 -11.57 7.63 -10.35
N LYS A 59 -12.15 8.72 -9.84
CA LYS A 59 -11.67 10.09 -10.01
C LYS A 59 -11.16 10.63 -8.67
N PRO A 60 -10.32 11.69 -8.69
CA PRO A 60 -9.84 12.33 -7.46
C PRO A 60 -10.94 12.69 -6.47
N GLY A 61 -12.10 13.19 -6.95
CA GLY A 61 -13.23 13.53 -6.09
C GLY A 61 -13.92 12.35 -5.40
N ASP A 62 -13.63 11.11 -5.80
CA ASP A 62 -14.26 9.91 -5.21
C ASP A 62 -13.57 9.47 -3.90
N ILE A 63 -12.40 10.03 -3.55
CA ILE A 63 -11.67 9.65 -2.33
C ILE A 63 -12.44 9.94 -1.03
N LYS A 64 -13.46 10.81 -1.10
CA LYS A 64 -14.33 11.17 0.02
C LYS A 64 -15.29 10.06 0.43
N TYR A 65 -15.51 9.06 -0.42
CA TYR A 65 -16.38 7.93 -0.10
C TYR A 65 -15.62 6.90 0.74
N ILE A 66 -16.06 6.73 1.98
CA ILE A 66 -15.49 5.82 2.96
C ILE A 66 -16.36 4.57 3.06
N GLN A 67 -15.72 3.41 2.94
CA GLN A 67 -16.40 2.12 2.98
C GLN A 67 -16.32 1.56 4.39
N THR A 68 -17.44 1.08 4.91
CA THR A 68 -17.55 0.46 6.23
C THR A 68 -18.25 -0.89 6.12
N SER A 69 -18.04 -1.77 7.10
CA SER A 69 -18.76 -3.04 7.19
C SER A 69 -18.73 -3.84 5.86
N SER A 70 -19.88 -4.29 5.37
CA SER A 70 -19.95 -5.14 4.18
C SER A 70 -19.50 -4.45 2.89
N SER A 71 -19.46 -3.11 2.81
CA SER A 71 -19.02 -2.41 1.61
C SER A 71 -17.49 -2.46 1.43
N ALA A 72 -16.75 -2.61 2.55
CA ALA A 72 -15.30 -2.73 2.60
C ALA A 72 -14.80 -4.18 2.49
N GLU A 73 -15.70 -5.17 2.46
CA GLU A 73 -15.30 -6.57 2.32
C GLU A 73 -14.67 -6.84 0.94
N PRO A 74 -13.71 -7.78 0.83
CA PRO A 74 -13.13 -8.17 -0.44
C PRO A 74 -14.20 -8.66 -1.43
N TRP A 75 -14.13 -8.18 -2.66
CA TRP A 75 -14.97 -8.65 -3.76
C TRP A 75 -14.35 -9.88 -4.40
N LYS A 76 -15.15 -10.93 -4.61
CA LYS A 76 -14.72 -12.23 -5.13
C LYS A 76 -15.34 -12.56 -6.50
N GLY A 77 -15.90 -11.55 -7.18
CA GLY A 77 -16.57 -11.74 -8.47
C GLY A 77 -18.08 -11.90 -8.37
N GLU A 78 -18.64 -11.91 -7.16
CA GLU A 78 -20.08 -12.02 -6.94
C GLU A 78 -20.84 -10.80 -7.50
N SER A 79 -22.12 -11.01 -7.81
CA SER A 79 -23.00 -9.89 -8.17
C SER A 79 -23.28 -9.03 -6.96
N VAL A 80 -23.04 -7.72 -7.10
CA VAL A 80 -23.25 -6.73 -6.04
C VAL A 80 -24.37 -5.79 -6.42
N LYS A 81 -25.36 -5.64 -5.54
CA LYS A 81 -26.40 -4.62 -5.67
C LYS A 81 -25.98 -3.37 -4.89
N TYR A 82 -25.78 -2.27 -5.61
CA TYR A 82 -25.32 -1.02 -4.99
C TYR A 82 -26.25 -0.49 -3.89
N ALA A 83 -27.56 -0.66 -4.07
CA ALA A 83 -28.57 -0.26 -3.08
C ALA A 83 -28.35 -0.92 -1.70
N ASP A 84 -27.79 -2.13 -1.67
CA ASP A 84 -27.52 -2.85 -0.41
C ASP A 84 -26.27 -2.32 0.30
N LEU A 85 -25.35 -1.71 -0.44
CA LEU A 85 -24.06 -1.22 0.06
C LEU A 85 -24.08 0.28 0.42
N ILE A 86 -24.97 1.07 -0.18
CA ILE A 86 -24.96 2.53 -0.02
C ILE A 86 -25.08 2.98 1.44
N LYS A 87 -25.83 2.24 2.26
CA LYS A 87 -25.97 2.47 3.70
C LYS A 87 -24.66 2.30 4.50
N ASN A 88 -23.69 1.61 3.91
CA ASN A 88 -22.37 1.33 4.47
C ASN A 88 -21.29 2.19 3.80
N ILE A 89 -21.67 3.33 3.20
CA ILE A 89 -20.76 4.33 2.65
C ILE A 89 -20.96 5.62 3.44
N THR A 90 -19.88 6.14 4.00
CA THR A 90 -19.85 7.45 4.67
C THR A 90 -19.13 8.45 3.77
N ILE A 91 -19.59 9.70 3.73
CA ILE A 91 -18.96 10.77 2.94
C ILE A 91 -18.19 11.69 3.88
N LYS A 92 -16.92 11.97 3.57
CA LYS A 92 -16.09 12.93 4.31
C LYS A 92 -15.65 14.07 3.39
N GLU A 93 -16.22 15.25 3.57
CA GLU A 93 -16.01 16.39 2.67
C GLU A 93 -14.58 16.97 2.76
N ASP A 94 -14.00 17.06 3.95
CA ASP A 94 -12.65 17.57 4.15
C ASP A 94 -11.62 16.44 4.13
N VAL A 95 -11.16 16.09 2.94
CA VAL A 95 -10.11 15.09 2.71
C VAL A 95 -9.00 15.68 1.85
N ILE A 96 -7.76 15.45 2.26
CA ILE A 96 -6.59 15.89 1.50
C ILE A 96 -6.08 14.71 0.67
N PRO A 97 -6.02 14.80 -0.67
CA PRO A 97 -5.44 13.75 -1.48
C PRO A 97 -3.92 13.69 -1.30
N ILE A 98 -3.40 12.47 -1.28
CA ILE A 98 -1.97 12.17 -1.38
C ILE A 98 -1.80 11.30 -2.62
N TYR A 99 -1.10 11.82 -3.61
CA TYR A 99 -0.86 11.13 -4.86
C TYR A 99 0.52 10.48 -4.87
N PHE A 100 0.61 9.35 -5.58
CA PHE A 100 1.85 8.63 -5.81
C PHE A 100 1.83 8.03 -7.21
N TRP A 101 2.97 8.02 -7.90
CA TRP A 101 3.13 7.15 -9.06
C TRP A 101 3.26 5.70 -8.60
N TYR A 102 2.64 4.77 -9.33
CA TYR A 102 2.73 3.34 -9.04
C TYR A 102 4.18 2.86 -8.96
N GLU A 103 5.03 3.31 -9.88
CA GLU A 103 6.44 2.94 -9.94
C GLU A 103 7.24 3.43 -8.73
N ASP A 104 6.78 4.49 -8.05
CA ASP A 104 7.40 5.03 -6.84
C ASP A 104 7.02 4.25 -5.58
N MET A 105 5.96 3.44 -5.63
CA MET A 105 5.52 2.61 -4.51
C MET A 105 5.78 1.12 -4.71
N ASN A 106 5.69 0.62 -5.95
CA ASN A 106 5.82 -0.79 -6.26
C ASN A 106 7.28 -1.22 -6.39
N ALA A 107 7.59 -2.44 -5.94
CA ALA A 107 8.91 -3.06 -6.02
C ALA A 107 10.05 -2.22 -5.38
N LYS A 108 9.73 -1.36 -4.41
CA LYS A 108 10.75 -0.61 -3.67
C LYS A 108 11.34 -1.49 -2.59
N SER A 109 12.65 -1.57 -2.60
CA SER A 109 13.35 -2.29 -1.55
C SER A 109 13.61 -1.43 -0.34
N PHE A 110 13.47 -1.99 0.85
CA PHE A 110 13.75 -1.30 2.10
C PHE A 110 14.59 -2.18 3.04
N PRO A 111 15.57 -1.60 3.75
CA PRO A 111 16.33 -2.32 4.76
C PRO A 111 15.49 -2.50 6.03
N TYR A 112 15.63 -3.63 6.70
CA TYR A 112 15.14 -3.80 8.06
C TYR A 112 15.99 -4.81 8.83
N GLU A 113 15.85 -4.79 10.14
CA GLU A 113 16.49 -5.74 11.04
C GLU A 113 15.41 -6.61 11.68
N ARG A 114 15.62 -7.92 11.80
CA ARG A 114 14.71 -8.84 12.49
C ARG A 114 15.49 -9.61 13.56
N PRO A 115 14.93 -9.83 14.76
CA PRO A 115 15.54 -10.70 15.74
C PRO A 115 15.80 -12.07 15.12
N LYS A 116 16.96 -12.66 15.40
CA LYS A 116 17.27 -14.05 15.04
C LYS A 116 16.19 -14.94 15.62
N ASP A 117 15.52 -15.72 14.78
CA ASP A 117 14.59 -16.72 15.29
C ASP A 117 15.36 -17.91 15.91
N GLN A 118 14.67 -18.68 16.75
CA GLN A 118 15.28 -19.80 17.46
C GLN A 118 15.76 -20.90 16.48
N VAL A 119 15.13 -21.01 15.30
CA VAL A 119 15.45 -22.02 14.27
C VAL A 119 16.72 -21.63 13.50
N GLN A 120 16.90 -20.35 13.15
CA GLN A 120 18.09 -19.78 12.54
C GLN A 120 19.27 -19.83 13.49
N LYS A 121 19.03 -19.59 14.77
CA LYS A 121 20.05 -19.75 15.81
C LYS A 121 20.51 -21.21 15.89
N LEU A 122 19.57 -22.17 15.95
CA LEU A 122 19.86 -23.60 15.95
C LEU A 122 20.54 -24.09 14.66
N MET A 123 20.14 -23.56 13.50
CA MET A 123 20.72 -23.91 12.20
C MET A 123 22.17 -23.40 12.08
N LEU A 124 22.44 -22.17 12.53
CA LEU A 124 23.80 -21.62 12.54
C LEU A 124 24.71 -22.35 13.54
N GLU A 125 24.18 -22.74 14.71
CA GLU A 125 24.87 -23.62 15.67
C GLU A 125 25.18 -24.99 15.06
N SER A 126 24.26 -25.58 14.28
CA SER A 126 24.48 -26.86 13.58
C SER A 126 25.51 -26.80 12.44
N LEU A 127 25.77 -25.62 11.90
CA LEU A 127 26.79 -25.37 10.86
C LEU A 127 28.18 -25.07 11.44
N GLY A 128 28.36 -25.20 12.77
CA GLY A 128 29.66 -25.06 13.43
C GLY A 128 30.08 -23.62 13.75
N TYR A 129 29.19 -22.64 13.59
CA TYR A 129 29.45 -21.28 14.05
C TYR A 129 29.42 -21.23 15.58
N SER A 130 30.44 -20.61 16.19
CA SER A 130 30.52 -20.51 17.64
C SER A 130 29.45 -19.55 18.19
N ALA A 131 28.96 -19.81 19.40
CA ALA A 131 28.01 -18.92 20.10
C ALA A 131 28.53 -17.47 20.20
N THR A 132 29.85 -17.28 20.24
CA THR A 132 30.56 -16.00 20.22
C THR A 132 30.48 -15.25 18.89
N GLU A 133 30.44 -15.96 17.75
CA GLU A 133 30.23 -15.35 16.42
C GLU A 133 28.76 -14.98 16.21
N LEU A 134 27.85 -15.76 16.80
CA LEU A 134 26.42 -15.51 16.81
C LEU A 134 26.01 -14.34 17.73
N ALA A 135 26.85 -13.95 18.69
CA ALA A 135 26.56 -12.93 19.70
C ALA A 135 26.80 -11.47 19.26
N LYS A 136 27.38 -11.20 18.08
CA LYS A 136 27.71 -9.81 17.68
C LYS A 136 26.47 -8.93 17.40
N SER A 137 25.31 -9.54 17.17
CA SER A 137 24.02 -8.85 17.06
C SER A 137 22.89 -9.88 17.18
N ASP A 138 21.90 -9.61 18.05
CA ASP A 138 20.66 -10.39 18.14
C ASP A 138 19.76 -10.24 16.91
N PHE A 139 20.13 -9.34 15.97
CA PHE A 139 19.38 -9.02 14.78
C PHE A 139 20.11 -9.42 13.50
N VAL A 140 19.34 -9.88 12.52
CA VAL A 140 19.76 -10.10 11.13
C VAL A 140 19.30 -8.92 10.28
N LYS A 141 20.21 -8.35 9.49
CA LYS A 141 19.90 -7.34 8.48
C LYS A 141 19.32 -8.02 7.25
N LEU A 142 18.14 -7.57 6.83
CA LEU A 142 17.37 -8.13 5.74
C LEU A 142 16.92 -7.00 4.80
N LYS A 143 16.54 -7.38 3.59
CA LYS A 143 16.01 -6.47 2.57
C LYS A 143 14.61 -6.92 2.21
N GLY A 144 13.62 -6.13 2.58
CA GLY A 144 12.23 -6.33 2.19
C GLY A 144 11.93 -5.63 0.86
N THR A 145 10.74 -5.88 0.33
CA THR A 145 10.24 -5.24 -0.89
C THR A 145 8.78 -4.83 -0.70
N THR A 146 8.37 -3.76 -1.36
CA THR A 146 6.96 -3.37 -1.44
C THR A 146 6.31 -3.94 -2.70
N SER A 147 5.01 -4.16 -2.67
CA SER A 147 4.21 -4.39 -3.88
C SER A 147 2.86 -3.71 -3.79
N ILE A 148 2.31 -3.32 -4.93
CA ILE A 148 0.95 -2.81 -5.03
C ILE A 148 0.09 -3.92 -5.62
N GLU A 149 -0.86 -4.43 -4.84
CA GLU A 149 -1.74 -5.51 -5.24
C GLU A 149 -3.16 -4.99 -5.50
N HIS A 150 -3.80 -5.49 -6.55
CA HIS A 150 -5.22 -5.18 -6.80
C HIS A 150 -6.09 -5.95 -5.80
N ALA A 151 -6.81 -5.21 -4.96
CA ALA A 151 -7.58 -5.76 -3.85
C ALA A 151 -8.99 -5.17 -3.84
N PRO A 152 -9.81 -5.41 -4.88
CA PRO A 152 -11.11 -4.78 -4.99
C PRO A 152 -12.01 -5.14 -3.80
N THR A 153 -12.77 -4.16 -3.32
CA THR A 153 -13.83 -4.37 -2.32
C THR A 153 -15.19 -4.41 -3.02
N LYS A 154 -16.21 -4.86 -2.31
CA LYS A 154 -17.58 -4.93 -2.85
C LYS A 154 -18.09 -3.59 -3.37
N SER A 155 -17.60 -2.46 -2.85
CA SER A 155 -17.98 -1.12 -3.32
C SER A 155 -16.87 -0.32 -3.99
N ASN A 156 -15.62 -0.83 -4.02
CA ASN A 156 -14.51 -0.23 -4.75
C ASN A 156 -13.78 -1.23 -5.62
N TYR A 157 -14.07 -1.22 -6.92
CA TYR A 157 -13.26 -2.00 -7.84
C TYR A 157 -11.83 -1.49 -7.97
N TRP A 158 -11.56 -0.21 -7.71
CA TRP A 158 -10.25 0.42 -7.93
C TRP A 158 -9.36 0.43 -6.69
N HIS A 159 -9.78 -0.26 -5.63
CA HIS A 159 -8.99 -0.40 -4.42
C HIS A 159 -7.76 -1.27 -4.67
N VAL A 160 -6.62 -0.80 -4.16
CA VAL A 160 -5.34 -1.51 -4.17
C VAL A 160 -4.72 -1.41 -2.79
N GLU A 161 -3.85 -2.35 -2.46
CA GLU A 161 -3.12 -2.34 -1.19
C GLU A 161 -1.61 -2.27 -1.43
N LEU A 162 -0.91 -1.46 -0.64
CA LEU A 162 0.54 -1.54 -0.52
C LEU A 162 0.90 -2.66 0.44
N GLU A 163 1.42 -3.75 -0.09
CA GLU A 163 1.99 -4.83 0.68
C GLU A 163 3.47 -4.57 0.96
N MET A 164 3.90 -5.03 2.13
CA MET A 164 5.31 -5.13 2.49
C MET A 164 5.65 -6.62 2.58
N LYS A 165 6.69 -7.04 1.86
CA LYS A 165 7.18 -8.42 1.78
C LYS A 165 8.55 -8.53 2.45
N HIS A 166 8.71 -9.57 3.25
CA HIS A 166 9.98 -10.03 3.81
C HIS A 166 10.90 -10.53 2.68
N ALA A 167 12.17 -10.75 3.02
CA ALA A 167 13.16 -11.27 2.07
C ALA A 167 12.80 -12.67 1.52
N ASP A 168 12.00 -13.44 2.28
CA ASP A 168 11.48 -14.76 1.88
C ASP A 168 10.16 -14.69 1.09
N GLY A 169 9.67 -13.48 0.78
CA GLY A 169 8.42 -13.24 0.07
C GLY A 169 7.16 -13.25 0.93
N THR A 170 7.25 -13.58 2.23
CA THR A 170 6.10 -13.55 3.14
C THR A 170 5.69 -12.13 3.50
N LEU A 171 4.42 -11.91 3.86
CA LEU A 171 3.89 -10.57 4.15
C LEU A 171 4.21 -10.09 5.57
N PHE A 172 4.57 -8.82 5.69
CA PHE A 172 4.48 -8.12 6.97
C PHE A 172 3.01 -7.94 7.35
N VAL A 173 2.66 -8.27 8.58
CA VAL A 173 1.29 -8.11 9.08
C VAL A 173 1.18 -6.82 9.88
N ARG A 174 0.11 -6.04 9.70
CA ARG A 174 -0.12 -4.78 10.45
C ARG A 174 0.08 -4.91 11.96
N LYS A 175 -0.40 -6.01 12.56
CA LYS A 175 -0.27 -6.27 14.01
C LYS A 175 1.18 -6.31 14.49
N ASP A 176 2.11 -6.68 13.60
CA ASP A 176 3.52 -6.80 13.93
C ASP A 176 4.22 -5.45 14.02
N THR A 177 3.67 -4.36 13.47
CA THR A 177 4.29 -3.02 13.55
C THR A 177 4.46 -2.51 15.00
N LYS A 178 3.72 -3.09 15.95
CA LYS A 178 3.93 -2.87 17.39
C LYS A 178 5.24 -3.47 17.90
N LYS A 179 5.79 -4.47 17.21
CA LYS A 179 7.14 -4.99 17.44
C LYS A 179 8.11 -3.94 16.90
N GLY A 180 9.04 -3.49 17.75
CA GLY A 180 9.96 -2.39 17.41
C GLY A 180 10.70 -2.57 16.08
N TRP A 181 11.02 -3.82 15.71
CA TRP A 181 11.70 -4.14 14.45
C TRP A 181 10.82 -3.91 13.21
N ALA A 182 9.54 -4.29 13.25
CA ALA A 182 8.61 -4.08 12.14
C ALA A 182 8.16 -2.62 12.07
N GLY A 183 8.10 -1.92 13.21
CA GLY A 183 7.89 -0.46 13.24
C GLY A 183 9.03 0.31 12.56
N LYS A 184 10.29 -0.14 12.72
CA LYS A 184 11.44 0.40 11.96
C LYS A 184 11.38 0.06 10.47
N ALA A 185 10.91 -1.14 10.11
CA ALA A 185 10.70 -1.50 8.71
C ALA A 185 9.64 -0.59 8.04
N ALA A 186 8.53 -0.35 8.73
CA ALA A 186 7.48 0.57 8.27
C ALA A 186 8.00 2.01 8.14
N GLN A 187 8.86 2.46 9.06
CA GLN A 187 9.55 3.74 8.95
C GLN A 187 10.40 3.82 7.68
N ALA A 188 11.22 2.80 7.41
CA ALA A 188 12.08 2.80 6.23
C ALA A 188 11.27 2.89 4.93
N VAL A 189 10.11 2.22 4.87
CA VAL A 189 9.17 2.36 3.75
C VAL A 189 8.62 3.78 3.67
N SER A 190 8.22 4.36 4.81
CA SER A 190 7.75 5.74 4.90
C SER A 190 8.75 6.72 4.32
N ASP A 191 10.03 6.61 4.70
CA ASP A 191 11.08 7.53 4.27
C ASP A 191 11.31 7.45 2.75
N ILE A 192 11.25 6.24 2.18
CA ILE A 192 11.45 6.01 0.75
C ILE A 192 10.27 6.52 -0.08
N ILE A 193 9.04 6.31 0.39
CA ILE A 193 7.83 6.61 -0.37
C ILE A 193 7.35 8.04 -0.17
N SER A 194 7.46 8.60 1.04
CA SER A 194 6.89 9.93 1.36
C SER A 194 7.55 11.05 0.55
N VAL A 195 8.84 10.93 0.22
CA VAL A 195 9.56 11.88 -0.64
C VAL A 195 9.10 11.86 -2.10
N LYS A 196 8.32 10.85 -2.51
CA LYS A 196 7.73 10.72 -3.84
C LYS A 196 6.25 11.11 -3.89
N ALA A 197 5.67 11.41 -2.74
CA ALA A 197 4.29 11.86 -2.63
C ALA A 197 4.14 13.29 -3.14
N PHE A 198 2.96 13.61 -3.68
CA PHE A 198 2.63 14.97 -4.07
C PHE A 198 1.15 15.27 -3.84
N SER A 199 0.81 16.55 -3.75
CA SER A 199 -0.54 17.02 -3.40
C SER A 199 -1.35 17.54 -4.59
N ASP A 200 -0.70 17.85 -5.71
CA ASP A 200 -1.35 18.44 -6.89
C ASP A 200 -1.05 17.66 -8.17
N LEU A 201 -2.10 17.30 -8.88
CA LEU A 201 -2.05 16.60 -10.17
C LEU A 201 -1.51 17.48 -11.30
N THR A 202 -1.53 18.81 -11.16
CA THR A 202 -0.93 19.73 -12.16
C THR A 202 0.57 19.56 -12.30
N ILE A 203 1.22 18.91 -11.33
CA ILE A 203 2.67 18.65 -11.30
C ILE A 203 3.06 17.56 -12.34
N GLY A 204 2.10 16.80 -12.87
CA GLY A 204 2.33 15.83 -13.94
C GLY A 204 1.47 16.12 -15.16
N ASN A 205 2.05 16.65 -16.24
CA ASN A 205 1.43 16.71 -17.58
C ASN A 205 1.19 15.31 -18.21
N GLU A 206 1.17 14.25 -17.41
CA GLU A 206 1.17 12.88 -17.86
C GLU A 206 -0.25 12.30 -17.86
N VAL A 207 -0.60 11.64 -18.96
CA VAL A 207 -1.91 11.02 -19.12
C VAL A 207 -1.93 9.71 -18.34
N TYR A 208 -2.52 9.72 -17.14
CA TYR A 208 -2.84 8.50 -16.38
C TYR A 208 -4.22 8.00 -16.79
N ARG A 209 -4.28 7.03 -17.71
CA ARG A 209 -5.53 6.45 -18.20
C ARG A 209 -5.42 4.94 -18.35
N ILE A 210 -6.38 4.22 -17.79
CA ILE A 210 -6.48 2.76 -17.92
C ILE A 210 -7.57 2.45 -18.95
N GLU A 211 -7.19 1.74 -20.00
CA GLU A 211 -8.11 1.34 -21.06
C GLU A 211 -9.08 0.24 -20.61
N LYS A 212 -10.28 0.21 -21.20
CA LYS A 212 -11.33 -0.80 -20.91
C LYS A 212 -10.83 -2.24 -21.02
N LYS A 213 -9.95 -2.52 -22.00
CA LYS A 213 -9.35 -3.85 -22.23
C LYS A 213 -8.58 -4.38 -21.01
N ASN A 214 -8.08 -3.48 -20.18
CA ASN A 214 -7.26 -3.84 -19.02
C ASN A 214 -8.11 -4.31 -17.84
N TYR A 215 -9.36 -3.87 -17.72
CA TYR A 215 -10.21 -4.16 -16.55
C TYR A 215 -11.56 -4.82 -16.84
N LEU A 216 -11.97 -4.92 -18.10
CA LEU A 216 -13.16 -5.68 -18.52
C LEU A 216 -12.75 -7.01 -19.16
N LEU A 217 -13.59 -8.01 -19.00
CA LEU A 217 -13.52 -9.24 -19.80
C LEU A 217 -14.00 -8.91 -21.23
N ASN A 218 -13.18 -9.25 -22.22
CA ASN A 218 -13.60 -9.23 -23.62
C ASN A 218 -14.71 -10.26 -23.79
N LYS A 219 -15.87 -9.83 -24.29
CA LYS A 219 -16.94 -10.74 -24.75
C LYS A 219 -16.84 -10.88 -26.25
#